data_AF-A0A933LZ30-F1
#
_entry.id   AF-A0A933LZ30-F1
#
_cell.length_a   1.000
_cell.length_b   1.000
_cell.length_c   1.000
_cell.angle_alpha   90.00
_cell.angle_beta   90.00
_cell.angle_gamma   90.00
#
_symmetry.space_group_name_H-M   'P 1'
#
loop_
_entity.id
_entity.type
_entity.pdbx_description
1 polymer ?
#
loop_
_entity_poly.entity_id
_entity_poly.type
_entity_poly.pdbx_seq_one_letter_code
_entity_poly.pdbx_strand_id
1 'polypeptide(L)'
;MPDSQMMLLPKENYYEWVAAARDYVLKFGCNLTPDPQNATMADVVTIANAPNAYGRDIAQWFKNNFPNARLDIVDVATPSDFQNALASRISNNDPFGQQNAVFKLRWPTDYPKITQGFGENPDIYRRFGLPGHEGLDIRAPMGANVYAAADGTVFQVNDGSGNHPYGIHVRIQHRDGYQTIYAHLQQALATVNQQVKAGDKIGLADSTGNSTGSHLHLTLKKQGATAAGLTNFPNDILDPTPFMLDAAVIAPPPTSFNWSYNKCLVGVNGRADGPLNDADLNAISTARLEAVKLLSTARPEDVDKLRAIRGDMFIMVRLFADFRNRVVRSDEFASWLEGDMANFYNRGVRYFELHNEPNLQIEGWKYSWQDGREFGNWLMDVKNRLKTKFPEAKFGYPGLSPGGNISGQRMDSWAFLSQGDEAVRACDWLACHCYWIDDGDQVAATGGLVYEEYRRRYPDKLL
;
A
#
# COMPACT_ATOMS: atom_id res chain seq x y z
N MET A 1 2.43 27.96 6.96
CA MET A 1 3.10 27.19 8.04
C MET A 1 2.02 26.36 8.70
N PRO A 2 1.94 25.04 8.49
CA PRO A 2 0.75 24.25 8.84
C PRO A 2 0.78 23.55 10.21
N ASP A 3 1.78 23.80 11.08
CA ASP A 3 1.99 22.97 12.29
C ASP A 3 2.35 23.81 13.54
N SER A 4 1.46 24.67 14.01
CA SER A 4 1.66 25.33 15.31
C SER A 4 1.14 24.44 16.46
N GLN A 5 2.00 24.07 17.44
CA GLN A 5 1.59 23.32 18.64
C GLN A 5 1.76 24.16 19.90
N MET A 6 0.80 24.02 20.81
CA MET A 6 0.94 24.48 22.19
C MET A 6 0.65 23.35 23.18
N MET A 7 1.47 23.25 24.22
CA MET A 7 1.27 22.32 25.33
C MET A 7 0.69 23.09 26.52
N LEU A 8 -0.48 22.64 26.97
CA LEU A 8 -1.17 23.15 28.14
C LEU A 8 -0.69 22.41 29.39
N LEU A 9 -0.01 23.14 30.28
CA LEU A 9 0.59 22.61 31.50
C LEU A 9 -0.18 23.05 32.75
N PRO A 10 -0.24 22.23 33.81
CA PRO A 10 -0.94 22.57 35.06
C PRO A 10 -0.47 23.90 35.65
N LYS A 11 -1.39 24.64 36.26
CA LYS A 11 -1.03 25.88 36.98
C LYS A 11 -0.27 25.60 38.26
N GLU A 12 -0.64 24.53 38.95
CA GLU A 12 0.05 24.06 40.15
C GLU A 12 1.37 23.40 39.78
N ASN A 13 2.42 23.72 40.54
CA ASN A 13 3.80 23.26 40.28
C ASN A 13 4.27 23.49 38.84
N TYR A 14 3.80 24.56 38.18
CA TYR A 14 4.00 24.82 36.75
C TYR A 14 5.44 24.59 36.27
N TYR A 15 6.43 25.05 37.02
CA TYR A 15 7.84 24.91 36.62
C TYR A 15 8.35 23.46 36.66
N GLU A 16 7.78 22.58 37.48
CA GLU A 16 8.09 21.15 37.47
C GLU A 16 7.57 20.48 36.19
N TRP A 17 6.37 20.87 35.75
CA TRP A 17 5.80 20.42 34.48
C TRP A 17 6.56 20.97 33.27
N VAL A 18 7.03 22.22 33.34
CA VAL A 18 7.95 22.80 32.33
C VAL A 18 9.25 22.01 32.27
N ALA A 19 9.83 21.65 33.42
CA ALA A 19 11.05 20.85 33.48
C ALA A 19 10.83 19.45 32.89
N ALA A 20 9.70 18.81 33.20
CA ALA A 20 9.30 17.52 32.63
C ALA A 20 9.14 17.57 31.10
N ALA A 21 8.70 18.70 30.55
CA ALA A 21 8.51 18.89 29.10
C ALA A 21 9.78 19.30 28.33
N ARG A 22 10.87 19.64 29.03
CA ARG A 22 12.05 20.30 28.45
C ARG A 22 12.60 19.60 27.22
N ASP A 23 12.90 18.31 27.31
CA ASP A 23 13.57 17.59 26.22
C ASP A 23 12.68 17.47 24.99
N TYR A 24 11.37 17.37 25.21
CA TYR A 24 10.37 17.32 24.15
C TYR A 24 10.27 18.66 23.42
N VAL A 25 10.22 19.76 24.17
CA VAL A 25 10.23 21.13 23.64
C VAL A 25 11.50 21.40 22.84
N LEU A 26 12.67 20.99 23.35
CA LEU A 26 13.94 21.15 22.64
C LEU A 26 13.99 20.33 21.35
N LYS A 27 13.37 19.14 21.34
CA LYS A 27 13.35 18.26 20.17
C LYS A 27 12.38 18.74 19.08
N PHE A 28 11.20 19.23 19.45
CA PHE A 28 10.09 19.46 18.52
C PHE A 28 9.62 20.92 18.43
N GLY A 29 10.15 21.83 19.25
CA GLY A 29 9.93 23.27 19.14
C GLY A 29 8.54 23.74 19.55
N CYS A 30 7.86 23.05 20.47
CA CYS A 30 6.51 23.40 20.89
C CYS A 30 6.45 24.53 21.93
N ASN A 31 5.39 25.33 21.89
CA ASN A 31 5.16 26.39 22.88
C ASN A 31 4.49 25.83 24.13
N LEU A 32 4.73 26.45 25.28
CA LEU A 32 4.12 26.06 26.56
C LEU A 32 3.19 27.17 27.08
N THR A 33 2.05 26.80 27.65
CA THR A 33 1.17 27.75 28.36
C THR A 33 0.49 27.07 29.55
N PRO A 34 0.27 27.79 30.67
CA PRO A 34 -0.66 27.37 31.72
C PRO A 34 -2.09 27.91 31.51
N ASP A 35 -2.29 28.75 30.49
CA ASP A 35 -3.57 29.37 30.19
C ASP A 35 -4.29 28.61 29.06
N PRO A 36 -5.43 27.95 29.37
CA PRO A 36 -6.27 27.30 28.38
C PRO A 36 -6.67 28.17 27.20
N GLN A 37 -6.87 29.49 27.40
CA GLN A 37 -7.30 30.38 26.33
C GLN A 37 -6.18 30.69 25.33
N ASN A 38 -4.92 30.68 25.78
CA ASN A 38 -3.78 30.85 24.87
C ASN A 38 -3.50 29.58 24.07
N ALA A 39 -3.77 28.42 24.68
CA ALA A 39 -3.54 27.12 24.04
C ALA A 39 -4.37 26.94 22.75
N THR A 40 -5.54 27.56 22.66
CA THR A 40 -6.43 27.43 21.49
C THR A 40 -5.95 28.17 20.25
N MET A 41 -4.90 29.01 20.36
CA MET A 41 -4.29 29.67 19.21
C MET A 41 -3.37 28.75 18.38
N ALA A 42 -3.21 27.48 18.80
CA ALA A 42 -2.44 26.47 18.11
C ALA A 42 -3.33 25.49 17.33
N ASP A 43 -2.78 24.91 16.26
CA ASP A 43 -3.43 23.85 15.47
C ASP A 43 -3.60 22.56 16.30
N VAL A 44 -2.75 22.36 17.30
CA VAL A 44 -2.72 21.19 18.19
C VAL A 44 -2.48 21.61 19.63
N VAL A 45 -3.34 21.14 20.53
CA VAL A 45 -3.21 21.36 21.98
C VAL A 45 -2.90 20.04 22.68
N THR A 46 -1.67 19.90 23.19
CA THR A 46 -1.31 18.77 24.06
C THR A 46 -1.61 19.13 25.50
N ILE A 47 -2.46 18.34 26.18
CA ILE A 47 -2.92 18.62 27.54
C ILE A 47 -2.26 17.64 28.50
N ALA A 48 -1.53 18.14 29.49
CA ALA A 48 -1.16 17.38 30.67
C ALA A 48 -2.38 17.28 31.61
N ASN A 49 -3.18 16.23 31.43
CA ASN A 49 -4.43 16.03 32.17
C ASN A 49 -4.15 15.27 33.47
N ALA A 50 -4.05 16.03 34.57
CA ALA A 50 -3.91 15.49 35.91
C ALA A 50 -5.17 15.78 36.74
N PRO A 51 -5.57 14.88 37.65
CA PRO A 51 -6.71 15.11 38.53
C PRO A 51 -6.58 16.45 39.28
N ASN A 52 -7.62 17.29 39.19
CA ASN A 52 -7.73 18.58 39.88
C ASN A 52 -6.70 19.68 39.53
N ALA A 53 -5.75 19.44 38.62
CA ALA A 53 -4.70 20.40 38.23
C ALA A 53 -5.22 21.77 37.73
N TYR A 54 -6.47 21.82 37.28
CA TYR A 54 -7.15 23.03 36.80
C TYR A 54 -8.44 23.33 37.56
N GLY A 55 -8.68 22.67 38.69
CA GLY A 55 -9.92 22.79 39.48
C GLY A 55 -11.17 22.23 38.78
N ARG A 56 -11.00 21.49 37.68
CA ARG A 56 -12.07 20.87 36.86
C ARG A 56 -11.49 19.80 35.95
N ASP A 57 -12.36 19.03 35.32
CA ASP A 57 -12.01 18.20 34.16
C ASP A 57 -11.66 19.12 32.97
N ILE A 58 -10.36 19.36 32.79
CA ILE A 58 -9.86 20.28 31.77
C ILE A 58 -10.10 19.74 30.37
N ALA A 59 -10.05 18.41 30.18
CA ALA A 59 -10.29 17.77 28.89
C ALA A 59 -11.74 17.96 28.46
N GLN A 60 -12.69 17.70 29.35
CA GLN A 60 -14.10 17.94 29.09
C GLN A 60 -14.42 19.42 28.89
N TRP A 61 -13.79 20.30 29.68
CA TRP A 61 -13.94 21.75 29.51
C TRP A 61 -13.46 22.20 28.12
N PHE A 62 -12.31 21.72 27.63
CA PHE A 62 -11.82 22.04 26.29
C PHE A 62 -12.77 21.58 25.19
N LYS A 63 -13.27 20.34 25.28
CA LYS A 63 -14.23 19.80 24.32
C LYS A 63 -15.50 20.64 24.25
N ASN A 64 -15.99 21.12 25.39
CA ASN A 64 -17.21 21.93 25.46
C ASN A 64 -17.02 23.35 24.92
N ASN A 65 -15.86 23.98 25.16
CA ASN A 65 -15.64 25.39 24.83
C ASN A 65 -14.95 25.59 23.46
N PHE A 66 -14.19 24.59 23.00
CA PHE A 66 -13.42 24.63 21.77
C PHE A 66 -13.55 23.30 21.01
N PRO A 67 -14.75 22.95 20.52
CA PRO A 67 -15.02 21.65 19.89
C PRO A 67 -14.18 21.39 18.62
N ASN A 68 -13.65 22.46 18.00
CA ASN A 68 -12.82 22.38 16.81
C ASN A 68 -11.32 22.30 17.11
N ALA A 69 -10.90 22.47 18.36
CA ALA A 69 -9.49 22.36 18.75
C ALA A 69 -9.06 20.89 18.73
N ARG A 70 -7.91 20.60 18.13
CA ARG A 70 -7.38 19.24 18.12
C ARG A 70 -6.64 18.96 19.42
N LEU A 71 -7.19 18.07 20.25
CA LEU A 71 -6.65 17.77 21.57
C LEU A 71 -5.83 16.48 21.56
N ASP A 72 -4.66 16.53 22.17
CA ASP A 72 -3.80 15.39 22.46
C ASP A 72 -3.64 15.29 23.98
N ILE A 73 -4.33 14.33 24.60
CA ILE A 73 -4.45 14.24 26.05
C ILE A 73 -3.42 13.25 26.58
N VAL A 74 -2.59 13.72 27.51
CA VAL A 74 -1.64 12.91 28.27
C VAL A 74 -2.18 12.81 29.69
N ASP A 75 -2.82 11.68 29.99
CA ASP A 75 -3.37 11.42 31.33
C ASP A 75 -2.26 10.97 32.27
N VAL A 76 -1.91 11.81 33.25
CA VAL A 76 -0.78 11.61 34.15
C VAL A 76 -1.08 12.14 35.54
N ALA A 77 -0.49 11.52 36.57
CA ALA A 77 -0.68 11.96 37.95
C ALA A 77 0.43 12.92 38.42
N THR A 78 1.64 12.79 37.88
CA THR A 78 2.83 13.54 38.33
C THR A 78 3.67 14.10 37.18
N PRO A 79 4.52 15.10 37.42
CA PRO A 79 5.51 15.57 36.44
C PRO A 79 6.44 14.47 35.95
N SER A 80 6.79 13.49 36.79
CA SER A 80 7.63 12.36 36.40
C SER A 80 6.92 11.42 35.41
N ASP A 81 5.63 11.14 35.63
CA ASP A 81 4.83 10.36 34.67
C ASP A 81 4.73 11.08 33.32
N PHE A 82 4.59 12.42 33.37
CA PHE A 82 4.57 13.26 32.19
C PHE A 82 5.90 13.22 31.43
N GLN A 83 7.02 13.35 32.13
CA GLN A 83 8.34 13.23 31.54
C GLN A 83 8.55 11.88 30.86
N ASN A 84 8.11 10.78 31.49
CA ASN A 84 8.20 9.44 30.92
C ASN A 84 7.35 9.30 29.64
N ALA A 85 6.13 9.82 29.66
CA ALA A 85 5.24 9.83 28.50
C ALA A 85 5.87 10.60 27.33
N LEU A 86 6.47 11.76 27.59
CA LEU A 86 7.15 12.57 26.58
C LEU A 86 8.46 11.94 26.10
N ALA A 87 9.24 11.30 26.99
CA ALA A 87 10.46 10.58 26.63
C ALA A 87 10.19 9.43 25.65
N SER A 88 9.09 8.69 25.88
CA SER A 88 8.62 7.67 24.94
C SER A 88 8.33 8.28 23.56
N ARG A 89 7.64 9.42 23.51
CA ARG A 89 7.36 10.12 22.24
C ARG A 89 8.62 10.63 21.54
N ILE A 90 9.62 11.12 22.27
CA ILE A 90 10.92 11.51 21.71
C ILE A 90 11.58 10.31 21.03
N SER A 91 11.60 9.14 21.69
CA SER A 91 12.20 7.92 21.14
C SER A 91 11.51 7.43 19.87
N ASN A 92 10.19 7.64 19.77
CA ASN A 92 9.37 7.28 18.63
C ASN A 92 9.28 8.38 17.56
N ASN A 93 10.00 9.49 17.73
CA ASN A 93 9.94 10.67 16.87
C ASN A 93 8.50 11.16 16.62
N ASP A 94 7.70 11.23 17.68
CA ASP A 94 6.29 11.66 17.67
C ASP A 94 6.14 13.09 18.25
N PRO A 95 6.18 14.13 17.41
CA PRO A 95 6.20 15.53 17.85
C PRO A 95 4.91 16.01 18.51
N PHE A 96 3.79 15.28 18.43
CA PHE A 96 2.46 15.85 18.76
C PHE A 96 1.45 14.85 19.31
N GLY A 97 1.85 13.61 19.65
CA GLY A 97 0.89 12.52 19.77
C GLY A 97 0.18 12.22 18.43
N GLN A 98 0.76 12.69 17.31
CA GLN A 98 0.21 12.60 15.95
C GLN A 98 0.53 11.28 15.25
N GLN A 99 0.93 10.27 16.01
CA GLN A 99 0.98 8.90 15.53
C GLN A 99 -0.04 7.99 16.24
N ASN A 100 -1.17 8.55 16.71
CA ASN A 100 -2.43 7.86 16.42
C ASN A 100 -2.64 7.96 14.91
N ALA A 101 -1.92 7.16 14.11
CA ALA A 101 -2.45 6.79 12.81
C ALA A 101 -3.89 6.38 13.13
N VAL A 102 -4.88 7.15 12.63
CA VAL A 102 -6.30 6.82 12.78
C VAL A 102 -6.38 5.32 12.62
N PHE A 103 -6.90 4.61 13.64
CA PHE A 103 -6.97 3.15 13.55
C PHE A 103 -7.65 2.84 12.22
N LYS A 104 -6.94 2.13 11.34
CA LYS A 104 -7.36 1.97 9.96
C LYS A 104 -7.35 0.49 9.65
N LEU A 105 -8.39 0.07 8.97
CA LEU A 105 -8.60 -1.29 8.52
C LEU A 105 -8.27 -1.34 7.04
N ARG A 106 -7.27 -2.15 6.68
CA ARG A 106 -7.09 -2.61 5.30
C ARG A 106 -8.25 -3.51 4.94
N TRP A 107 -8.53 -3.62 3.65
CA TRP A 107 -9.54 -4.55 3.19
C TRP A 107 -9.12 -5.99 3.51
N PRO A 108 -9.99 -6.74 4.19
CA PRO A 108 -9.65 -8.07 4.69
C PRO A 108 -9.85 -9.17 3.63
N THR A 109 -10.05 -8.81 2.36
CA THR A 109 -10.26 -9.73 1.23
C THR A 109 -9.91 -9.05 -0.09
N ASP A 110 -9.70 -9.85 -1.14
CA ASP A 110 -9.39 -9.40 -2.51
C ASP A 110 -10.59 -8.73 -3.22
N TYR A 111 -11.75 -8.68 -2.56
CA TYR A 111 -13.04 -8.26 -3.13
C TYR A 111 -13.65 -7.08 -2.34
N PRO A 112 -13.24 -5.83 -2.62
CA PRO A 112 -13.62 -4.67 -1.80
C PRO A 112 -15.02 -4.15 -2.10
N LYS A 113 -16.02 -4.98 -1.80
CA LYS A 113 -17.42 -4.65 -1.98
C LYS A 113 -18.20 -5.06 -0.73
N ILE A 114 -18.69 -4.07 0.00
CA ILE A 114 -19.66 -4.29 1.08
C ILE A 114 -20.98 -4.71 0.44
N THR A 115 -21.53 -5.83 0.89
CA THR A 115 -22.83 -6.36 0.49
C THR A 115 -23.92 -6.09 1.52
N GLN A 116 -23.54 -5.87 2.79
CA GLN A 116 -24.44 -5.41 3.85
C GLN A 116 -23.66 -4.53 4.84
N GLY A 117 -24.14 -3.31 5.06
CA GLY A 117 -23.53 -2.35 5.97
C GLY A 117 -23.85 -2.61 7.45
N PHE A 118 -23.14 -1.87 8.31
CA PHE A 118 -23.38 -1.84 9.74
C PHE A 118 -24.76 -1.22 10.05
N GLY A 119 -25.49 -1.76 11.02
CA GLY A 119 -26.81 -1.27 11.40
C GLY A 119 -27.96 -1.67 10.47
N GLU A 120 -27.69 -2.28 9.31
CA GLU A 120 -28.72 -2.68 8.36
C GLU A 120 -29.63 -3.80 8.92
N ASN A 121 -30.84 -3.89 8.36
CA ASN A 121 -31.84 -4.91 8.68
C ASN A 121 -32.22 -5.05 10.17
N PRO A 122 -32.50 -3.95 10.90
CA PRO A 122 -32.78 -3.96 12.34
C PRO A 122 -33.88 -4.94 12.76
N ASP A 123 -34.90 -5.13 11.93
CA ASP A 123 -36.00 -6.06 12.24
C ASP A 123 -35.56 -7.54 12.22
N ILE A 124 -34.55 -7.89 11.41
CA ILE A 124 -33.97 -9.23 11.35
C ILE A 124 -33.09 -9.50 12.57
N TYR A 125 -32.36 -8.48 13.05
CA TYR A 125 -31.37 -8.61 14.11
C TYR A 125 -31.95 -8.42 15.52
N ARG A 126 -33.13 -7.80 15.65
CA ARG A 126 -33.82 -7.60 16.93
C ARG A 126 -34.04 -8.91 17.71
N ARG A 127 -34.31 -10.02 17.00
CA ARG A 127 -34.46 -11.36 17.62
C ARG A 127 -33.19 -11.89 18.28
N PHE A 128 -32.04 -11.32 17.96
CA PHE A 128 -30.74 -11.64 18.56
C PHE A 128 -30.31 -10.58 19.60
N GLY A 129 -31.17 -9.63 19.94
CA GLY A 129 -30.87 -8.56 20.90
C GLY A 129 -29.96 -7.46 20.34
N LEU A 130 -29.85 -7.35 19.02
CA LEU A 130 -28.99 -6.38 18.35
C LEU A 130 -29.81 -5.25 17.71
N PRO A 131 -29.32 -4.00 17.74
CA PRO A 131 -29.98 -2.87 17.07
C PRO A 131 -30.03 -2.99 15.53
N GLY A 132 -29.17 -3.82 14.94
CA GLY A 132 -29.01 -4.02 13.50
C GLY A 132 -27.85 -4.97 13.23
N HIS A 133 -27.37 -5.01 11.99
CA HIS A 133 -26.20 -5.78 11.62
C HIS A 133 -24.94 -5.28 12.37
N GLU A 134 -24.22 -6.19 13.02
CA GLU A 134 -23.14 -5.85 13.97
C GLU A 134 -21.74 -5.78 13.35
N GLY A 135 -21.66 -5.67 12.02
CA GLY A 135 -20.40 -5.62 11.29
C GLY A 135 -20.60 -5.19 9.84
N LEU A 136 -19.63 -5.53 9.00
CA LEU A 136 -19.71 -5.42 7.55
C LEU A 136 -19.69 -6.80 6.92
N ASP A 137 -20.65 -7.08 6.05
CA ASP A 137 -20.57 -8.25 5.18
C ASP A 137 -19.92 -7.79 3.88
N ILE A 138 -18.78 -8.41 3.57
CA ILE A 138 -17.95 -8.08 2.42
C ILE A 138 -18.03 -9.26 1.46
N ARG A 139 -18.24 -8.98 0.18
CA ARG A 139 -18.24 -9.98 -0.89
C ARG A 139 -16.97 -10.83 -0.76
N ALA A 140 -17.11 -12.13 -0.59
CA ALA A 140 -15.98 -13.06 -0.59
C ALA A 140 -16.50 -14.42 -1.08
N PRO A 141 -16.26 -14.78 -2.36
CA PRO A 141 -16.60 -16.10 -2.87
C PRO A 141 -15.94 -17.22 -2.06
N MET A 142 -16.49 -18.42 -2.14
CA MET A 142 -15.97 -19.58 -1.40
C MET A 142 -14.49 -19.79 -1.72
N GLY A 143 -13.67 -19.95 -0.68
CA GLY A 143 -12.22 -20.10 -0.80
C GLY A 143 -11.45 -18.80 -1.06
N ALA A 144 -12.12 -17.63 -1.09
CA ALA A 144 -11.43 -16.34 -1.19
C ALA A 144 -10.50 -16.12 0.01
N ASN A 145 -9.36 -15.45 -0.23
CA ASN A 145 -8.42 -15.16 0.84
C ASN A 145 -9.02 -14.17 1.85
N VAL A 146 -8.80 -14.44 3.13
CA VAL A 146 -9.10 -13.52 4.23
C VAL A 146 -7.80 -13.06 4.87
N TYR A 147 -7.64 -11.75 5.01
CA TYR A 147 -6.44 -11.12 5.54
C TYR A 147 -6.72 -10.38 6.85
N ALA A 148 -5.71 -10.29 7.72
CA ALA A 148 -5.77 -9.39 8.87
C ALA A 148 -5.87 -7.93 8.39
N ALA A 149 -6.90 -7.21 8.83
CA ALA A 149 -7.15 -5.83 8.44
C ALA A 149 -6.19 -4.83 9.11
N ALA A 150 -5.62 -5.19 10.25
CA ALA A 150 -4.65 -4.38 10.99
C ALA A 150 -3.65 -5.27 11.75
N ASP A 151 -2.49 -4.71 12.08
CA ASP A 151 -1.48 -5.36 12.92
C ASP A 151 -2.06 -5.77 14.27
N GLY A 152 -1.74 -6.97 14.75
CA GLY A 152 -2.24 -7.43 16.03
C GLY A 152 -1.77 -8.82 16.43
N THR A 153 -2.39 -9.34 17.49
CA THR A 153 -2.18 -10.71 17.99
C THR A 153 -3.50 -11.46 17.96
N VAL A 154 -3.50 -12.64 17.36
CA VAL A 154 -4.65 -13.54 17.35
C VAL A 154 -4.88 -14.03 18.77
N PHE A 155 -5.99 -13.65 19.40
CA PHE A 155 -6.29 -14.07 20.77
C PHE A 155 -7.32 -15.20 20.84
N GLN A 156 -8.04 -15.46 19.75
CA GLN A 156 -8.98 -16.56 19.68
C GLN A 156 -9.13 -17.06 18.25
N VAL A 157 -9.22 -18.38 18.11
CA VAL A 157 -9.63 -19.07 16.88
C VAL A 157 -10.72 -20.05 17.28
N ASN A 158 -11.85 -20.02 16.59
CA ASN A 158 -12.89 -21.04 16.71
C ASN A 158 -12.89 -21.86 15.42
N ASP A 159 -12.81 -23.18 15.56
CA ASP A 159 -12.72 -24.17 14.50
C ASP A 159 -14.09 -24.63 13.96
N GLY A 160 -15.17 -23.93 14.35
CA GLY A 160 -16.55 -24.28 14.04
C GLY A 160 -17.23 -25.10 15.13
N SER A 161 -16.50 -25.48 16.20
CA SER A 161 -17.08 -26.19 17.33
C SER A 161 -18.06 -25.32 18.14
N GLY A 162 -19.09 -25.97 18.69
CA GLY A 162 -20.07 -25.34 19.59
C GLY A 162 -21.19 -24.56 18.90
N ASN A 163 -21.35 -24.70 17.57
CA ASN A 163 -22.42 -24.05 16.79
C ASN A 163 -22.49 -22.53 16.99
N HIS A 164 -21.34 -21.87 17.16
CA HIS A 164 -21.28 -20.42 17.30
C HIS A 164 -21.86 -19.74 16.05
N PRO A 165 -22.68 -18.66 16.16
CA PRO A 165 -23.28 -17.99 14.99
C PRO A 165 -22.29 -17.53 13.92
N TYR A 166 -21.09 -17.09 14.31
CA TYR A 166 -19.99 -16.77 13.40
C TYR A 166 -19.36 -17.98 12.67
N GLY A 167 -19.71 -19.22 13.03
CA GLY A 167 -19.04 -20.41 12.51
C GLY A 167 -17.54 -20.42 12.84
N ILE A 168 -16.74 -20.85 11.88
CA ILE A 168 -15.28 -20.79 11.96
C ILE A 168 -14.87 -19.32 11.89
N HIS A 169 -14.09 -18.85 12.87
CA HIS A 169 -13.70 -17.45 12.93
C HIS A 169 -12.38 -17.20 13.64
N VAL A 170 -11.74 -16.09 13.29
CA VAL A 170 -10.50 -15.60 13.92
C VAL A 170 -10.79 -14.27 14.61
N ARG A 171 -10.23 -14.07 15.81
CA ARG A 171 -10.30 -12.78 16.53
C ARG A 171 -8.90 -12.24 16.80
N ILE A 172 -8.69 -10.97 16.47
CA ILE A 172 -7.40 -10.30 16.58
C ILE A 172 -7.53 -9.11 17.53
N GLN A 173 -6.60 -9.03 18.48
CA GLN A 173 -6.41 -7.89 19.37
C GLN A 173 -5.38 -6.96 18.73
N HIS A 174 -5.74 -5.69 18.60
CA HIS A 174 -4.88 -4.64 18.07
C HIS A 174 -4.44 -3.69 19.19
N ARG A 175 -3.64 -2.68 18.81
CA ARG A 175 -3.30 -1.56 19.70
C ARG A 175 -4.55 -0.82 20.16
N ASP A 176 -4.37 -0.03 21.22
CA ASP A 176 -5.39 0.87 21.75
C ASP A 176 -6.73 0.15 22.02
N GLY A 177 -6.72 -1.11 22.46
CA GLY A 177 -7.93 -1.85 22.82
C GLY A 177 -8.91 -2.13 21.66
N TYR A 178 -8.50 -1.95 20.40
CA TYR A 178 -9.30 -2.34 19.24
C TYR A 178 -9.24 -3.86 19.00
N GLN A 179 -10.33 -4.45 18.54
CA GLN A 179 -10.39 -5.86 18.17
C GLN A 179 -11.14 -6.04 16.85
N THR A 180 -10.73 -7.00 16.04
CA THR A 180 -11.48 -7.43 14.85
C THR A 180 -11.88 -8.89 14.92
N ILE A 181 -13.02 -9.23 14.32
CA ILE A 181 -13.53 -10.59 14.18
C ILE A 181 -13.76 -10.87 12.70
N TYR A 182 -13.25 -12.00 12.22
CA TYR A 182 -13.37 -12.47 10.83
C TYR A 182 -14.15 -13.78 10.84
N ALA A 183 -15.40 -13.76 10.38
CA ALA A 183 -16.36 -14.84 10.55
C ALA A 183 -16.79 -15.50 9.23
N HIS A 184 -17.53 -16.61 9.36
CA HIS A 184 -18.04 -17.45 8.27
C HIS A 184 -16.94 -18.10 7.43
N LEU A 185 -15.77 -18.37 8.04
CA LEU A 185 -14.62 -18.91 7.31
C LEU A 185 -14.86 -20.37 6.89
N GLN A 186 -14.26 -20.79 5.77
CA GLN A 186 -14.05 -22.21 5.45
C GLN A 186 -13.05 -22.85 6.41
N GLN A 187 -12.01 -22.09 6.71
CA GLN A 187 -10.84 -22.55 7.44
C GLN A 187 -10.12 -21.33 8.04
N ALA A 188 -9.77 -21.43 9.32
CA ALA A 188 -8.79 -20.55 9.92
C ALA A 188 -7.37 -21.07 9.60
N LEU A 189 -6.52 -20.20 9.07
CA LEU A 189 -5.10 -20.47 8.82
C LEU A 189 -4.20 -19.92 9.93
N ALA A 190 -4.71 -18.94 10.69
CA ALA A 190 -4.02 -18.39 11.84
C ALA A 190 -4.19 -19.25 13.09
N THR A 191 -3.24 -19.13 14.03
CA THR A 191 -3.27 -19.84 15.32
C THR A 191 -3.30 -18.86 16.50
N VAL A 192 -3.82 -19.31 17.65
CA VAL A 192 -3.86 -18.49 18.87
C VAL A 192 -2.43 -18.09 19.28
N ASN A 193 -2.27 -16.83 19.70
CA ASN A 193 -1.02 -16.13 20.02
C ASN A 193 -0.14 -15.78 18.81
N GLN A 194 -0.55 -16.07 17.58
CA GLN A 194 0.18 -15.63 16.39
C GLN A 194 0.14 -14.10 16.27
N GLN A 195 1.32 -13.49 16.11
CA GLN A 195 1.41 -12.09 15.68
C GLN A 195 1.19 -12.00 14.18
N VAL A 196 0.37 -11.05 13.76
CA VAL A 196 0.00 -10.83 12.36
C VAL A 196 0.16 -9.36 12.01
N LYS A 197 0.56 -9.13 10.77
CA LYS A 197 0.61 -7.82 10.13
C LYS A 197 -0.61 -7.62 9.25
N ALA A 198 -1.00 -6.36 9.06
CA ALA A 198 -2.07 -6.01 8.13
C ALA A 198 -1.75 -6.55 6.72
N GLY A 199 -2.63 -7.38 6.16
CA GLY A 199 -2.42 -8.09 4.89
C GLY A 199 -1.95 -9.54 5.02
N ASP A 200 -1.60 -10.02 6.22
CA ASP A 200 -1.29 -11.44 6.43
C ASP A 200 -2.55 -12.28 6.22
N LYS A 201 -2.41 -13.39 5.48
CA LYS A 201 -3.51 -14.32 5.26
C LYS A 201 -3.80 -15.09 6.54
N ILE A 202 -5.05 -15.01 7.01
CA ILE A 202 -5.50 -15.61 8.28
C ILE A 202 -6.59 -16.66 8.10
N GLY A 203 -7.18 -16.77 6.90
CA GLY A 203 -8.24 -17.73 6.63
C GLY A 203 -8.68 -17.75 5.18
N LEU A 204 -9.68 -18.59 4.90
CA LEU A 204 -10.40 -18.65 3.64
C LEU A 204 -11.89 -18.41 3.92
N ALA A 205 -12.57 -17.60 3.11
CA ALA A 205 -13.98 -17.26 3.28
C ALA A 205 -14.90 -18.40 2.81
N ASP A 206 -16.05 -18.54 3.44
CA ASP A 206 -17.14 -19.44 3.03
C ASP A 206 -18.46 -18.98 3.67
N SER A 207 -19.32 -19.92 4.07
CA SER A 207 -20.64 -19.68 4.64
C SER A 207 -20.89 -20.49 5.92
N THR A 208 -19.86 -20.72 6.76
CA THR A 208 -20.05 -21.48 8.02
C THR A 208 -20.82 -20.69 9.08
N GLY A 209 -21.52 -21.38 9.98
CA GLY A 209 -22.36 -20.74 11.01
C GLY A 209 -23.68 -20.21 10.45
N ASN A 210 -24.18 -19.11 11.00
CA ASN A 210 -25.42 -18.47 10.58
C ASN A 210 -25.18 -17.52 9.41
N SER A 211 -25.00 -18.08 8.23
CA SER A 211 -24.81 -17.35 6.97
C SER A 211 -25.72 -17.94 5.88
N THR A 212 -26.23 -17.09 4.99
CA THR A 212 -27.11 -17.48 3.87
C THR A 212 -26.37 -17.66 2.55
N GLY A 213 -25.06 -17.40 2.52
CA GLY A 213 -24.21 -17.56 1.34
C GLY A 213 -22.79 -17.07 1.60
N SER A 214 -21.85 -17.46 0.73
CA SER A 214 -20.43 -17.16 0.94
C SER A 214 -20.14 -15.65 0.97
N HIS A 215 -19.58 -15.19 2.09
CA HIS A 215 -19.10 -13.83 2.30
C HIS A 215 -18.13 -13.78 3.50
N LEU A 216 -17.51 -12.64 3.73
CA LEU A 216 -16.74 -12.38 4.95
C LEU A 216 -17.51 -11.40 5.83
N HIS A 217 -17.82 -11.81 7.06
CA HIS A 217 -18.34 -10.90 8.09
C HIS A 217 -17.18 -10.33 8.91
N LEU A 218 -17.07 -9.00 8.97
CA LEU A 218 -16.07 -8.25 9.73
C LEU A 218 -16.73 -7.45 10.85
N THR A 219 -16.43 -7.77 12.10
CA THR A 219 -16.81 -6.96 13.28
C THR A 219 -15.62 -6.13 13.75
N LEU A 220 -15.85 -4.86 14.11
CA LEU A 220 -14.90 -4.03 14.85
C LEU A 220 -15.40 -3.81 16.28
N LYS A 221 -14.48 -3.90 17.25
CA LYS A 221 -14.76 -3.57 18.66
C LYS A 221 -13.71 -2.64 19.23
N LYS A 222 -14.07 -1.92 20.28
CA LYS A 222 -13.16 -1.09 21.07
C LYS A 222 -13.50 -1.21 22.55
N GLN A 223 -12.61 -1.81 23.33
CA GLN A 223 -12.85 -2.05 24.77
C GLN A 223 -13.37 -0.80 25.48
N GLY A 224 -14.52 -0.93 26.16
CA GLY A 224 -15.19 0.15 26.89
C GLY A 224 -16.07 1.09 26.04
N ALA A 225 -16.19 0.87 24.73
CA ALA A 225 -16.97 1.74 23.84
C ALA A 225 -18.45 1.85 24.23
N THR A 226 -19.09 0.77 24.67
CA THR A 226 -20.51 0.82 25.08
C THR A 226 -20.64 1.65 26.37
N ALA A 227 -19.77 1.42 27.37
CA ALA A 227 -19.80 2.14 28.63
C ALA A 227 -19.49 3.64 28.46
N ALA A 228 -18.63 3.98 27.50
CA ALA A 228 -18.28 5.35 27.14
C ALA A 228 -19.33 6.04 26.25
N GLY A 229 -20.40 5.36 25.85
CA GLY A 229 -21.45 5.91 24.98
C GLY A 229 -21.00 6.16 23.54
N LEU A 230 -19.92 5.53 23.08
CA LEU A 230 -19.38 5.67 21.72
C LEU A 230 -20.16 4.86 20.67
N THR A 231 -21.01 3.95 21.13
CA THR A 231 -21.85 3.08 20.32
C THR A 231 -23.11 2.72 21.08
N ASN A 232 -24.22 2.54 20.35
CA ASN A 232 -25.46 2.00 20.89
C ASN A 232 -25.55 0.47 20.73
N PHE A 233 -24.56 -0.17 20.11
CA PHE A 233 -24.46 -1.63 20.05
C PHE A 233 -23.91 -2.20 21.35
N PRO A 234 -24.37 -3.40 21.77
CA PRO A 234 -23.83 -4.07 22.93
C PRO A 234 -22.40 -4.57 22.68
N ASN A 235 -21.74 -5.00 23.76
CA ASN A 235 -20.45 -5.68 23.71
C ASN A 235 -19.32 -4.86 23.05
N ASP A 236 -19.32 -3.53 23.15
CA ASP A 236 -18.26 -2.65 22.64
C ASP A 236 -18.10 -2.65 21.10
N ILE A 237 -19.13 -3.04 20.36
CA ILE A 237 -19.12 -3.12 18.89
C ILE A 237 -19.23 -1.73 18.27
N LEU A 238 -18.35 -1.42 17.32
CA LEU A 238 -18.32 -0.16 16.56
C LEU A 238 -18.68 -0.39 15.10
N ASP A 239 -19.19 0.65 14.43
CA ASP A 239 -19.25 0.71 12.97
C ASP A 239 -17.82 0.66 12.39
N PRO A 240 -17.44 -0.37 11.61
CA PRO A 240 -16.12 -0.45 11.01
C PRO A 240 -15.91 0.56 9.86
N THR A 241 -16.98 1.07 9.25
CA THR A 241 -16.95 1.87 8.02
C THR A 241 -16.02 3.08 8.10
N PRO A 242 -16.03 3.91 9.15
CA PRO A 242 -15.14 5.08 9.27
C PRO A 242 -13.65 4.72 9.40
N PHE A 243 -13.34 3.46 9.70
CA PHE A 243 -11.99 2.95 9.88
C PHE A 243 -11.47 2.26 8.60
N MET A 244 -12.34 1.91 7.65
CA MET A 244 -11.93 1.26 6.41
C MET A 244 -11.11 2.21 5.53
N LEU A 245 -9.98 1.73 5.02
CA LEU A 245 -9.26 2.43 3.96
C LEU A 245 -10.10 2.46 2.68
N ASP A 246 -10.00 3.55 1.92
CA ASP A 246 -10.60 3.61 0.59
C ASP A 246 -10.11 2.45 -0.28
N ALA A 247 -11.02 1.82 -1.03
CA ALA A 247 -10.71 0.65 -1.85
C ALA A 247 -9.62 0.92 -2.91
N ALA A 248 -9.37 2.19 -3.24
CA ALA A 248 -8.27 2.63 -4.09
C ALA A 248 -6.87 2.42 -3.47
N VAL A 249 -6.77 2.05 -2.18
CA VAL A 249 -5.53 1.78 -1.45
C VAL A 249 -5.20 0.26 -1.42
N ILE A 250 -6.05 -0.59 -1.99
CA ILE A 250 -5.86 -2.04 -2.04
C ILE A 250 -5.10 -2.41 -3.30
N ALA A 251 -3.78 -2.32 -3.25
CA ALA A 251 -3.03 -3.29 -4.02
C ALA A 251 -3.04 -4.60 -3.22
N PRO A 252 -3.39 -5.75 -3.83
CA PRO A 252 -3.17 -7.05 -3.20
C PRO A 252 -1.70 -7.12 -2.77
N PRO A 253 -1.37 -7.87 -1.68
CA PRO A 253 0.02 -8.10 -1.33
C PRO A 253 0.76 -8.53 -2.60
N PRO A 254 1.96 -7.97 -2.87
CA PRO A 254 2.68 -8.31 -4.08
C PRO A 254 2.79 -9.82 -4.09
N THR A 255 2.24 -10.48 -5.11
CA THR A 255 2.65 -11.84 -5.42
C THR A 255 4.14 -11.73 -5.67
N SER A 256 4.94 -12.06 -4.66
CA SER A 256 6.39 -12.01 -4.73
C SER A 256 6.80 -13.13 -5.66
N PHE A 257 6.87 -12.81 -6.94
CA PHE A 257 7.57 -13.65 -7.88
C PHE A 257 9.04 -13.68 -7.44
N ASN A 258 9.47 -14.80 -6.87
CA ASN A 258 10.85 -14.98 -6.45
C ASN A 258 11.70 -15.33 -7.67
N TRP A 259 12.10 -14.31 -8.43
CA TRP A 259 13.04 -14.49 -9.52
C TRP A 259 14.42 -14.83 -8.93
N SER A 260 14.74 -16.11 -8.88
CA SER A 260 16.04 -16.56 -8.37
C SER A 260 17.16 -15.96 -9.22
N TYR A 261 18.14 -15.36 -8.55
CA TYR A 261 19.38 -14.90 -9.16
C TYR A 261 19.99 -16.04 -9.99
N ASN A 262 20.29 -15.79 -11.27
CA ASN A 262 20.75 -16.75 -12.30
C ASN A 262 19.70 -17.67 -12.95
N LYS A 263 18.40 -17.47 -12.71
CA LYS A 263 17.36 -18.14 -13.52
C LYS A 263 17.07 -17.34 -14.79
N CYS A 264 17.18 -17.97 -15.96
CA CYS A 264 16.59 -17.43 -17.18
C CYS A 264 15.14 -17.91 -17.28
N LEU A 265 14.18 -16.98 -17.40
CA LEU A 265 12.78 -17.32 -17.61
C LEU A 265 12.49 -17.40 -19.09
N VAL A 266 11.73 -18.41 -19.51
CA VAL A 266 11.22 -18.49 -20.87
C VAL A 266 9.89 -17.74 -20.93
N GLY A 267 9.79 -16.72 -21.78
CA GLY A 267 8.61 -15.87 -21.85
C GLY A 267 8.29 -15.35 -23.24
N VAL A 268 7.20 -14.59 -23.32
CA VAL A 268 6.71 -13.98 -24.56
C VAL A 268 6.19 -12.57 -24.32
N ASN A 269 6.24 -11.73 -25.36
CA ASN A 269 5.50 -10.48 -25.37
C ASN A 269 4.02 -10.76 -25.62
N GLY A 270 3.14 -10.02 -24.94
CA GLY A 270 1.73 -9.94 -25.30
C GLY A 270 1.55 -9.26 -26.66
N ARG A 271 0.29 -9.07 -27.06
CA ARG A 271 -0.04 -8.38 -28.31
C ARG A 271 0.38 -6.91 -28.25
N ALA A 272 0.89 -6.40 -29.37
CA ALA A 272 1.16 -4.97 -29.54
C ALA A 272 -0.15 -4.17 -29.73
N ASP A 273 -1.18 -4.85 -30.22
CA ASP A 273 -2.42 -4.32 -30.77
C ASP A 273 -3.64 -5.04 -30.16
N GLY A 274 -3.82 -4.87 -28.86
CA GLY A 274 -5.03 -5.28 -28.14
C GLY A 274 -4.81 -6.33 -27.04
N PRO A 275 -5.89 -6.85 -26.45
CA PRO A 275 -5.84 -7.82 -25.36
C PRO A 275 -5.47 -9.23 -25.83
N LEU A 276 -5.01 -10.08 -24.91
CA LEU A 276 -4.83 -11.49 -25.19
C LEU A 276 -6.15 -12.17 -25.55
N ASN A 277 -6.09 -13.09 -26.51
CA ASN A 277 -7.19 -13.98 -26.87
C ASN A 277 -6.89 -15.44 -26.46
N ASP A 278 -7.87 -16.32 -26.68
CA ASP A 278 -7.79 -17.72 -26.25
C ASP A 278 -6.65 -18.49 -26.94
N ALA A 279 -6.30 -18.13 -28.20
CA ALA A 279 -5.18 -18.74 -28.90
C ALA A 279 -3.84 -18.36 -28.24
N ASP A 280 -3.70 -17.11 -27.81
CA ASP A 280 -2.51 -16.65 -27.10
C ASP A 280 -2.38 -17.38 -25.75
N LEU A 281 -3.46 -17.44 -24.98
CA LEU A 281 -3.49 -18.13 -23.68
C LEU A 281 -3.20 -19.63 -23.82
N ASN A 282 -3.74 -20.27 -24.87
CA ASN A 282 -3.45 -21.66 -25.17
C ASN A 282 -1.98 -21.88 -25.56
N ALA A 283 -1.38 -20.97 -26.34
CA ALA A 283 0.03 -21.04 -26.70
C ALA A 283 0.93 -20.88 -25.45
N ILE A 284 0.62 -19.90 -24.58
CA ILE A 284 1.33 -19.66 -23.32
C ILE A 284 1.27 -20.89 -22.41
N SER A 285 0.08 -21.50 -22.27
CA SER A 285 -0.13 -22.71 -21.49
C SER A 285 0.62 -23.92 -22.06
N THR A 286 0.46 -24.17 -23.36
CA THR A 286 1.06 -25.32 -24.06
C THR A 286 2.59 -25.25 -24.06
N ALA A 287 3.15 -24.06 -24.29
CA ALA A 287 4.59 -23.83 -24.26
C ALA A 287 5.16 -23.72 -22.83
N ARG A 288 4.30 -23.77 -21.80
CA ARG A 288 4.67 -23.70 -20.38
C ARG A 288 5.51 -22.47 -20.04
N LEU A 289 5.16 -21.33 -20.64
CA LEU A 289 5.88 -20.09 -20.42
C LEU A 289 5.86 -19.68 -18.93
N GLU A 290 6.93 -19.03 -18.53
CA GLU A 290 7.19 -18.58 -17.16
C GLU A 290 7.02 -17.07 -17.02
N ALA A 291 7.12 -16.34 -18.13
CA ALA A 291 7.08 -14.88 -18.17
C ALA A 291 6.21 -14.34 -19.30
N VAL A 292 5.47 -13.27 -19.03
CA VAL A 292 4.74 -12.51 -20.04
C VAL A 292 4.95 -11.01 -19.85
N LYS A 293 5.30 -10.32 -20.94
CA LYS A 293 5.41 -8.86 -20.98
C LYS A 293 4.21 -8.27 -21.69
N LEU A 294 3.34 -7.58 -20.96
CA LEU A 294 2.16 -6.90 -21.49
C LEU A 294 2.46 -5.45 -21.83
N LEU A 295 1.65 -4.86 -22.71
CA LEU A 295 1.62 -3.41 -22.94
C LEU A 295 0.62 -2.75 -21.97
N SER A 296 0.80 -1.48 -21.62
CA SER A 296 -0.14 -0.73 -20.77
C SER A 296 -1.56 -0.65 -21.33
N THR A 297 -1.74 -0.87 -22.63
CA THR A 297 -3.03 -0.93 -23.31
C THR A 297 -3.68 -2.32 -23.30
N ALA A 298 -3.03 -3.35 -22.73
CA ALA A 298 -3.63 -4.67 -22.56
C ALA A 298 -4.80 -4.62 -21.58
N ARG A 299 -5.66 -5.65 -21.59
CA ARG A 299 -6.74 -5.74 -20.60
C ARG A 299 -6.15 -6.12 -19.23
N PRO A 300 -6.47 -5.39 -18.15
CA PRO A 300 -6.01 -5.77 -16.81
C PRO A 300 -6.40 -7.20 -16.42
N GLU A 301 -7.54 -7.70 -16.91
CA GLU A 301 -8.03 -9.08 -16.69
C GLU A 301 -7.09 -10.14 -17.26
N ASP A 302 -6.23 -9.80 -18.22
CA ASP A 302 -5.27 -10.74 -18.79
C ASP A 302 -4.26 -11.19 -17.73
N VAL A 303 -3.99 -10.38 -16.70
CA VAL A 303 -3.19 -10.78 -15.53
C VAL A 303 -3.80 -12.00 -14.82
N ASP A 304 -5.11 -11.99 -14.60
CA ASP A 304 -5.80 -13.09 -13.90
C ASP A 304 -5.76 -14.37 -14.74
N LYS A 305 -5.99 -14.25 -16.05
CA LYS A 305 -5.98 -15.38 -16.98
C LYS A 305 -4.60 -16.03 -17.04
N LEU A 306 -3.55 -15.22 -17.10
CA LEU A 306 -2.17 -15.69 -17.08
C LEU A 306 -1.83 -16.41 -15.77
N ARG A 307 -2.32 -15.89 -14.65
CA ARG A 307 -2.13 -16.54 -13.34
C ARG A 307 -2.97 -17.80 -13.15
N ALA A 308 -4.11 -17.89 -13.82
CA ALA A 308 -4.91 -19.11 -13.86
C ALA A 308 -4.20 -20.24 -14.63
N ILE A 309 -3.41 -19.89 -15.66
CA ILE A 309 -2.51 -20.85 -16.34
C ILE A 309 -1.39 -21.27 -15.37
N ARG A 310 -0.79 -20.29 -14.70
CA ARG A 310 0.36 -20.50 -13.82
C ARG A 310 0.37 -19.49 -12.67
N GLY A 311 0.13 -19.96 -11.45
CA GLY A 311 0.01 -19.10 -10.27
C GLY A 311 1.27 -18.26 -9.98
N ASP A 312 2.45 -18.75 -10.38
CA ASP A 312 3.74 -18.07 -10.27
C ASP A 312 4.19 -17.41 -11.59
N MET A 313 3.29 -17.11 -12.53
CA MET A 313 3.67 -16.42 -13.78
C MET A 313 4.32 -15.07 -13.47
N PHE A 314 5.53 -14.84 -13.99
CA PHE A 314 6.16 -13.53 -13.98
C PHE A 314 5.47 -12.62 -15.00
N ILE A 315 4.93 -11.50 -14.54
CA ILE A 315 4.24 -10.54 -15.40
C ILE A 315 4.89 -9.18 -15.22
N MET A 316 5.32 -8.59 -16.35
CA MET A 316 5.74 -7.20 -16.42
C MET A 316 4.87 -6.42 -17.40
N VAL A 317 4.75 -5.12 -17.20
CA VAL A 317 3.97 -4.23 -18.06
C VAL A 317 4.87 -3.12 -18.60
N ARG A 318 4.91 -2.96 -19.92
CA ARG A 318 5.52 -1.80 -20.56
C ARG A 318 4.54 -0.63 -20.49
N LEU A 319 4.92 0.42 -19.77
CA LEU A 319 4.23 1.70 -19.78
C LEU A 319 4.64 2.44 -21.04
N PHE A 320 3.75 2.48 -22.04
CA PHE A 320 4.03 3.03 -23.36
C PHE A 320 3.00 4.07 -23.75
N ALA A 321 3.49 5.15 -24.37
CA ALA A 321 2.65 6.13 -25.05
C ALA A 321 3.31 6.49 -26.39
N ASP A 322 2.51 6.59 -27.44
CA ASP A 322 2.95 7.10 -28.73
C ASP A 322 3.15 8.62 -28.63
N PHE A 323 4.38 9.08 -28.91
CA PHE A 323 4.75 10.49 -28.80
C PHE A 323 4.28 11.29 -30.02
N ARG A 324 3.85 10.67 -31.13
CA ARG A 324 3.34 11.35 -32.33
C ARG A 324 4.22 12.50 -32.81
N ASN A 325 5.54 12.35 -32.73
CA ASN A 325 6.56 13.35 -33.08
C ASN A 325 6.47 14.68 -32.29
N ARG A 326 6.00 14.65 -31.03
CA ARG A 326 5.98 15.83 -30.15
C ARG A 326 6.90 15.68 -28.94
N VAL A 327 7.19 16.81 -28.31
CA VAL A 327 7.87 16.86 -27.01
C VAL A 327 6.90 16.35 -25.94
N VAL A 328 7.32 15.35 -25.17
CA VAL A 328 6.56 14.80 -24.06
C VAL A 328 7.35 14.98 -22.77
N ARG A 329 6.82 15.78 -21.85
CA ARG A 329 7.42 15.97 -20.53
C ARG A 329 7.16 14.77 -19.63
N SER A 330 8.04 14.58 -18.66
CA SER A 330 7.99 13.48 -17.70
C SER A 330 6.70 13.47 -16.88
N ASP A 331 6.19 14.63 -16.47
CA ASP A 331 4.93 14.73 -15.73
C ASP A 331 3.70 14.41 -16.60
N GLU A 332 3.73 14.76 -17.88
CA GLU A 332 2.65 14.42 -18.81
C GLU A 332 2.59 12.90 -19.03
N PHE A 333 3.74 12.28 -19.31
CA PHE A 333 3.84 10.83 -19.48
C PHE A 333 3.39 10.07 -18.24
N ALA A 334 3.86 10.49 -17.06
CA ALA A 334 3.45 9.88 -15.80
C ALA A 334 1.93 10.02 -15.57
N SER A 335 1.36 11.20 -15.84
CA SER A 335 -0.07 11.46 -15.70
C SER A 335 -0.94 10.60 -16.61
N TRP A 336 -0.55 10.40 -17.87
CA TRP A 336 -1.31 9.58 -18.82
C TRP A 336 -1.36 8.12 -18.40
N LEU A 337 -0.25 7.58 -17.91
CA LEU A 337 -0.08 6.16 -17.66
C LEU A 337 -0.38 5.75 -16.22
N GLU A 338 -0.62 6.71 -15.33
CA GLU A 338 -0.95 6.44 -13.93
C GLU A 338 -2.21 5.57 -13.79
N GLY A 339 -3.26 5.87 -14.54
CA GLY A 339 -4.50 5.09 -14.52
C GLY A 339 -4.31 3.66 -15.03
N ASP A 340 -3.62 3.51 -16.15
CA ASP A 340 -3.31 2.20 -16.73
C ASP A 340 -2.42 1.39 -15.77
N MET A 341 -1.36 2.00 -15.25
CA MET A 341 -0.47 1.38 -14.27
C MET A 341 -1.22 0.94 -13.01
N ALA A 342 -2.12 1.77 -12.48
CA ALA A 342 -2.92 1.45 -11.30
C ALA A 342 -3.74 0.16 -11.51
N ASN A 343 -4.31 -0.04 -12.70
CA ASN A 343 -5.10 -1.22 -13.00
C ASN A 343 -4.28 -2.52 -12.92
N PHE A 344 -3.03 -2.51 -13.39
CA PHE A 344 -2.12 -3.66 -13.28
C PHE A 344 -1.53 -3.80 -11.87
N TYR A 345 -1.18 -2.68 -11.25
CA TYR A 345 -0.64 -2.63 -9.89
C TYR A 345 -1.63 -3.20 -8.86
N ASN A 346 -2.91 -2.83 -8.98
CA ASN A 346 -4.01 -3.34 -8.16
C ASN A 346 -4.34 -4.81 -8.45
N ARG A 347 -3.75 -5.40 -9.49
CA ARG A 347 -3.80 -6.83 -9.77
C ARG A 347 -2.51 -7.54 -9.40
N GLY A 348 -1.64 -6.92 -8.60
CA GLY A 348 -0.42 -7.55 -8.08
C GLY A 348 0.76 -7.50 -9.04
N VAL A 349 0.68 -6.82 -10.19
CA VAL A 349 1.85 -6.57 -11.04
C VAL A 349 2.76 -5.58 -10.32
N ARG A 350 4.07 -5.86 -10.34
CA ARG A 350 5.08 -4.97 -9.74
C ARG A 350 6.17 -4.56 -10.70
N TYR A 351 6.37 -5.22 -11.83
CA TYR A 351 7.45 -4.90 -12.77
C TYR A 351 6.92 -4.04 -13.91
N PHE A 352 7.46 -2.84 -14.04
CA PHE A 352 7.03 -1.86 -15.04
C PHE A 352 8.23 -1.35 -15.83
N GLU A 353 8.19 -1.51 -17.15
CA GLU A 353 9.18 -0.89 -18.05
C GLU A 353 8.73 0.53 -18.36
N LEU A 354 9.63 1.50 -18.25
CA LEU A 354 9.33 2.90 -18.58
C LEU A 354 9.73 3.19 -20.03
N HIS A 355 8.73 3.32 -20.90
CA HIS A 355 8.88 3.67 -22.31
C HIS A 355 9.47 2.56 -23.20
N ASN A 356 9.77 2.87 -24.46
CA ASN A 356 10.34 1.97 -25.46
C ASN A 356 11.48 2.64 -26.22
N GLU A 357 12.58 1.92 -26.45
CA GLU A 357 13.69 2.29 -27.37
C GLU A 357 14.01 3.79 -27.45
N PRO A 358 14.35 4.44 -26.33
CA PRO A 358 14.49 5.90 -26.24
C PRO A 358 15.62 6.46 -27.09
N ASN A 359 16.48 5.63 -27.67
CA ASN A 359 17.50 6.06 -28.62
C ASN A 359 16.97 6.22 -30.06
N LEU A 360 15.69 5.93 -30.32
CA LEU A 360 15.03 6.15 -31.61
C LEU A 360 14.34 7.50 -31.68
N GLN A 361 14.41 8.14 -32.85
CA GLN A 361 13.76 9.43 -33.09
C GLN A 361 12.24 9.35 -32.88
N ILE A 362 11.61 8.28 -33.39
CA ILE A 362 10.16 8.06 -33.28
C ILE A 362 9.69 7.91 -31.82
N GLU A 363 10.60 7.52 -30.93
CA GLU A 363 10.34 7.33 -29.50
C GLU A 363 10.69 8.57 -28.67
N GLY A 364 11.09 9.68 -29.30
CA GLY A 364 11.33 10.95 -28.61
C GLY A 364 12.78 11.44 -28.63
N TRP A 365 13.74 10.64 -29.12
CA TRP A 365 15.09 11.14 -29.35
C TRP A 365 15.07 12.32 -30.34
N LYS A 366 15.80 13.40 -30.02
CA LYS A 366 15.80 14.73 -30.66
C LYS A 366 14.56 15.59 -30.45
N TYR A 367 13.50 15.06 -29.83
CA TYR A 367 12.31 15.83 -29.47
C TYR A 367 12.26 16.09 -27.98
N SER A 368 12.09 15.03 -27.19
CA SER A 368 11.93 15.10 -25.74
C SER A 368 13.26 15.07 -25.00
N TRP A 369 14.32 14.53 -25.63
CA TRP A 369 15.69 14.50 -25.12
C TRP A 369 16.69 14.45 -26.28
N GLN A 370 17.89 14.97 -26.07
CA GLN A 370 18.97 14.97 -27.06
C GLN A 370 19.88 13.75 -26.97
N ASP A 371 20.01 13.17 -25.77
CA ASP A 371 21.00 12.13 -25.49
C ASP A 371 20.55 11.22 -24.33
N GLY A 372 21.39 10.25 -23.97
CA GLY A 372 21.06 9.29 -22.92
C GLY A 372 21.01 9.91 -21.52
N ARG A 373 21.70 11.03 -21.28
CA ARG A 373 21.69 11.74 -19.98
C ARG A 373 20.37 12.47 -19.80
N GLU A 374 19.92 13.20 -20.81
CA GLU A 374 18.62 13.90 -20.78
C GLU A 374 17.46 12.91 -20.65
N PHE A 375 17.50 11.80 -21.41
CA PHE A 375 16.53 10.72 -21.21
C PHE A 375 16.61 10.13 -19.80
N GLY A 376 17.81 9.91 -19.26
CA GLY A 376 17.99 9.42 -17.90
C GLY A 376 17.34 10.32 -16.85
N ASN A 377 17.51 11.64 -16.97
CA ASN A 377 16.85 12.62 -16.10
C ASN A 377 15.33 12.58 -16.23
N TRP A 378 14.82 12.51 -17.48
CA TRP A 378 13.40 12.39 -17.78
C TRP A 378 12.80 11.11 -17.17
N LEU A 379 13.46 9.97 -17.36
CA LEU A 379 13.03 8.68 -16.84
C LEU A 379 13.02 8.66 -15.31
N MET A 380 14.04 9.26 -14.68
CA MET A 380 14.12 9.35 -13.22
C MET A 380 13.00 10.20 -12.63
N ASP A 381 12.61 11.30 -13.30
CA ASP A 381 11.46 12.09 -12.86
C ASP A 381 10.14 11.32 -13.01
N VAL A 382 9.92 10.63 -14.14
CA VAL A 382 8.76 9.73 -14.33
C VAL A 382 8.71 8.68 -13.22
N LYS A 383 9.83 7.98 -12.98
CA LYS A 383 9.97 6.96 -11.96
C LYS A 383 9.62 7.51 -10.58
N ASN A 384 10.18 8.66 -10.18
CA ASN A 384 9.96 9.23 -8.85
C ASN A 384 8.50 9.65 -8.62
N ARG A 385 7.84 10.20 -9.64
CA ARG A 385 6.41 10.54 -9.60
C ARG A 385 5.55 9.29 -9.41
N LEU A 386 5.77 8.27 -10.24
CA LEU A 386 5.00 7.02 -10.15
C LEU A 386 5.30 6.27 -8.84
N LYS A 387 6.56 6.23 -8.39
CA LYS A 387 6.97 5.57 -7.14
C LYS A 387 6.30 6.17 -5.91
N THR A 388 5.99 7.47 -5.92
CA THR A 388 5.26 8.14 -4.84
C THR A 388 3.85 7.55 -4.67
N LYS A 389 3.21 7.14 -5.76
CA LYS A 389 1.86 6.56 -5.78
C LYS A 389 1.86 5.03 -5.71
N PHE A 390 2.91 4.40 -6.25
CA PHE A 390 3.08 2.95 -6.36
C PHE A 390 4.39 2.52 -5.69
N PRO A 391 4.48 2.58 -4.36
CA PRO A 391 5.75 2.41 -3.63
C PRO A 391 6.38 1.03 -3.81
N GLU A 392 5.62 -0.01 -4.14
CA GLU A 392 6.14 -1.36 -4.36
C GLU A 392 6.58 -1.61 -5.82
N ALA A 393 6.28 -0.70 -6.74
CA ALA A 393 6.59 -0.88 -8.16
C ALA A 393 8.12 -0.91 -8.41
N LYS A 394 8.54 -1.85 -9.24
CA LYS A 394 9.90 -2.10 -9.70
C LYS A 394 10.04 -1.58 -11.13
N PHE A 395 10.79 -0.50 -11.30
CA PHE A 395 10.87 0.21 -12.57
C PHE A 395 12.12 -0.20 -13.35
N GLY A 396 11.92 -0.60 -14.60
CA GLY A 396 12.96 -1.02 -15.52
C GLY A 396 13.40 0.10 -16.46
N TYR A 397 14.70 0.15 -16.71
CA TYR A 397 15.24 0.92 -17.83
C TYR A 397 14.91 0.19 -19.14
N PRO A 398 14.35 0.86 -20.16
CA PRO A 398 13.87 0.19 -21.37
C PRO A 398 15.01 -0.32 -22.24
N GLY A 399 14.72 -1.33 -23.07
CA GLY A 399 15.65 -1.81 -24.08
C GLY A 399 15.93 -0.71 -25.12
N LEU A 400 17.16 -0.66 -25.61
CA LEU A 400 17.58 0.26 -26.68
C LEU A 400 17.54 -0.47 -28.02
N SER A 401 17.23 0.25 -29.10
CA SER A 401 17.43 -0.27 -30.45
C SER A 401 18.94 -0.52 -30.67
N PRO A 402 19.39 -1.76 -30.91
CA PRO A 402 20.80 -2.12 -30.84
C PRO A 402 21.58 -1.69 -32.08
N GLY A 403 22.82 -1.25 -31.87
CA GLY A 403 23.76 -0.90 -32.94
C GLY A 403 24.15 0.57 -32.97
N GLY A 404 24.85 0.93 -34.06
CA GLY A 404 25.47 2.24 -34.26
C GLY A 404 24.49 3.38 -34.57
N ASN A 405 25.02 4.60 -34.58
CA ASN A 405 24.31 5.81 -34.94
C ASN A 405 23.79 5.76 -36.40
N ILE A 406 22.51 6.03 -36.59
CA ILE A 406 21.85 6.20 -37.89
C ILE A 406 21.33 7.64 -37.95
N SER A 407 21.85 8.42 -38.88
CA SER A 407 21.55 9.86 -38.98
C SER A 407 20.05 10.12 -39.01
N GLY A 408 19.59 10.92 -38.06
CA GLY A 408 18.18 11.30 -37.94
C GLY A 408 17.27 10.22 -37.34
N GLN A 409 17.68 8.95 -37.28
CA GLN A 409 16.78 7.86 -36.90
C GLN A 409 17.11 7.24 -35.55
N ARG A 410 18.41 7.04 -35.25
CA ARG A 410 18.85 6.35 -34.04
C ARG A 410 20.19 6.86 -33.52
N MET A 411 20.30 7.08 -32.22
CA MET A 411 21.57 7.26 -31.53
C MET A 411 22.27 5.93 -31.27
N ASP A 412 23.60 5.91 -31.34
CA ASP A 412 24.39 4.75 -30.93
C ASP A 412 23.98 4.25 -29.54
N SER A 413 23.59 2.98 -29.49
CA SER A 413 23.03 2.36 -28.28
C SER A 413 24.00 2.36 -27.10
N TRP A 414 25.30 2.15 -27.32
CA TRP A 414 26.29 2.13 -26.25
C TRP A 414 26.62 3.53 -25.73
N ALA A 415 26.70 4.52 -26.62
CA ALA A 415 26.86 5.91 -26.23
C ALA A 415 25.67 6.39 -25.41
N PHE A 416 24.44 6.10 -25.88
CA PHE A 416 23.21 6.44 -25.18
C PHE A 416 23.16 5.79 -23.79
N LEU A 417 23.41 4.48 -23.72
CA LEU A 417 23.42 3.74 -22.45
C LEU A 417 24.48 4.29 -21.48
N SER A 418 25.68 4.60 -21.97
CA SER A 418 26.78 5.12 -21.14
C SER A 418 26.48 6.53 -20.59
N GLN A 419 25.78 7.36 -21.36
CA GLN A 419 25.34 8.68 -20.90
C GLN A 419 24.20 8.59 -19.88
N GLY A 420 23.34 7.59 -20.01
CA GLY A 420 22.23 7.30 -19.10
C GLY A 420 22.58 6.39 -17.92
N ASP A 421 23.86 6.09 -17.68
CA ASP A 421 24.32 5.08 -16.71
C ASP A 421 23.76 5.29 -15.30
N GLU A 422 23.64 6.54 -14.85
CA GLU A 422 23.06 6.89 -13.55
C GLU A 422 21.60 6.41 -13.43
N ALA A 423 20.80 6.64 -14.47
CA ALA A 423 19.42 6.20 -14.51
C ALA A 423 19.31 4.66 -14.57
N VAL A 424 20.17 4.00 -15.35
CA VAL A 424 20.24 2.52 -15.38
C VAL A 424 20.54 1.96 -13.99
N ARG A 425 21.52 2.53 -13.28
CA ARG A 425 21.86 2.11 -11.91
C ARG A 425 20.74 2.40 -10.91
N ALA A 426 19.96 3.44 -11.12
CA ALA A 426 18.84 3.77 -10.26
C ALA A 426 17.59 2.91 -10.52
N CYS A 427 17.41 2.33 -11.72
CA CYS A 427 16.31 1.40 -12.01
C CYS A 427 16.46 0.07 -11.26
N ASP A 428 15.36 -0.64 -11.01
CA ASP A 428 15.38 -1.94 -10.34
C ASP A 428 15.92 -3.05 -11.26
N TRP A 429 15.75 -2.90 -12.57
CA TRP A 429 16.13 -3.85 -13.61
C TRP A 429 16.37 -3.13 -14.95
N LEU A 430 16.90 -3.84 -15.95
CA LEU A 430 17.30 -3.28 -17.25
C LEU A 430 16.89 -4.21 -18.38
N ALA A 431 16.06 -3.74 -19.31
CA ALA A 431 15.80 -4.48 -20.54
C ALA A 431 16.99 -4.37 -21.51
N CYS A 432 17.22 -5.43 -22.27
CA CYS A 432 18.14 -5.43 -23.40
C CYS A 432 17.45 -6.04 -24.64
N HIS A 433 17.64 -5.42 -25.80
CA HIS A 433 17.16 -5.96 -27.07
C HIS A 433 18.33 -6.65 -27.77
N CYS A 434 18.13 -7.92 -28.09
CA CYS A 434 19.09 -8.73 -28.84
C CYS A 434 18.42 -9.08 -30.17
N TYR A 435 18.98 -8.64 -31.29
CA TYR A 435 18.46 -8.94 -32.62
C TYR A 435 19.45 -9.81 -33.36
N TRP A 436 18.94 -10.79 -34.10
CA TRP A 436 19.71 -11.61 -35.00
C TRP A 436 18.85 -12.00 -36.21
N ILE A 437 19.49 -12.23 -37.34
CA ILE A 437 18.82 -12.62 -38.59
C ILE A 437 19.20 -14.01 -39.09
N ASP A 438 20.25 -14.60 -38.51
CA ASP A 438 20.72 -15.96 -38.78
C ASP A 438 21.41 -16.56 -37.54
N ASP A 439 21.72 -17.85 -37.61
CA ASP A 439 22.32 -18.61 -36.52
C ASP A 439 23.73 -18.09 -36.14
N GLY A 440 24.46 -17.50 -37.09
CA GLY A 440 25.78 -16.92 -36.84
C GLY A 440 25.68 -15.65 -36.01
N ASP A 441 24.74 -14.77 -36.35
CA ASP A 441 24.46 -13.56 -35.60
C ASP A 441 23.83 -13.85 -34.23
N GLN A 442 23.06 -14.93 -34.11
CA GLN A 442 22.50 -15.38 -32.82
C GLN A 442 23.59 -15.65 -31.79
N VAL A 443 24.75 -16.18 -32.20
CA VAL A 443 25.88 -16.46 -31.30
C VAL A 443 26.95 -15.37 -31.32
N ALA A 444 26.71 -14.25 -32.02
CA ALA A 444 27.64 -13.14 -32.08
C ALA A 444 27.43 -12.16 -30.90
N ALA A 445 28.52 -11.56 -30.41
CA ALA A 445 28.48 -10.52 -29.39
C ALA A 445 27.74 -9.24 -29.85
N THR A 446 27.56 -9.06 -31.16
CA THR A 446 26.81 -7.94 -31.77
C THR A 446 25.35 -8.28 -32.03
N GLY A 447 24.96 -9.56 -31.91
CA GLY A 447 23.62 -10.06 -32.20
C GLY A 447 22.98 -10.68 -30.96
N GLY A 448 22.76 -11.99 -30.97
CA GLY A 448 22.04 -12.68 -29.89
C GLY A 448 22.77 -12.74 -28.55
N LEU A 449 24.11 -12.66 -28.52
CA LEU A 449 24.90 -12.63 -27.26
C LEU A 449 25.16 -11.21 -26.74
N VAL A 450 24.57 -10.16 -27.33
CA VAL A 450 24.81 -8.78 -26.88
C VAL A 450 24.42 -8.55 -25.41
N TYR A 451 23.48 -9.34 -24.86
CA TYR A 451 23.10 -9.29 -23.44
C TYR A 451 24.28 -9.55 -22.49
N GLU A 452 25.33 -10.24 -22.92
CA GLU A 452 26.51 -10.52 -22.09
C GLU A 452 27.25 -9.23 -21.72
N GLU A 453 27.31 -8.27 -22.64
CA GLU A 453 27.91 -6.96 -22.38
C GLU A 453 27.07 -6.14 -21.39
N TYR A 454 25.74 -6.23 -21.48
CA TYR A 454 24.83 -5.65 -20.48
C TYR A 454 25.09 -6.27 -19.10
N ARG A 455 25.19 -7.60 -19.02
CA ARG A 455 25.48 -8.33 -17.78
C ARG A 455 26.84 -7.94 -17.20
N ARG A 456 27.86 -7.75 -18.06
CA ARG A 456 29.20 -7.33 -17.65
C ARG A 456 29.20 -5.91 -17.05
N ARG A 457 28.44 -4.98 -17.64
CA ARG A 457 28.35 -3.59 -17.15
C ARG A 457 27.47 -3.45 -15.90
N TYR A 458 26.45 -4.29 -15.79
CA TYR A 458 25.43 -4.22 -14.75
C TYR A 458 25.21 -5.59 -14.08
N PRO A 459 26.24 -6.14 -13.39
CA PRO A 459 26.20 -7.50 -12.83
C PRO A 459 25.11 -7.67 -11.74
N ASP A 460 24.75 -6.57 -11.08
CA ASP A 460 23.74 -6.54 -10.01
C ASP A 460 22.32 -6.30 -10.54
N LYS A 461 22.15 -6.11 -11.85
CA LYS A 461 20.84 -5.89 -12.45
C LYS A 461 20.23 -7.19 -12.93
N LEU A 462 18.92 -7.26 -12.73
CA LEU A 462 18.07 -8.17 -13.44
C LEU A 462 17.96 -7.72 -14.90
N LEU A 463 18.16 -8.66 -15.83
CA LEU A 463 18.05 -8.45 -17.28
C LEU A 463 16.81 -9.18 -17.80
#